data_AF-M1EEB7-F1
#
_entry.id   AF-M1EEB7-F1
#
_cell.length_a   1.000
_cell.length_b   1.000
_cell.length_c   1.000
_cell.angle_alpha   90.00
_cell.angle_beta   90.00
_cell.angle_gamma   90.00
#
_symmetry.space_group_name_H-M   'P 1'
#
loop_
_entity.id
_entity.type
_entity.pdbx_description
1 polymer ?
#
loop_
_entity_poly.entity_id
_entity_poly.type
_entity_poly.pdbx_seq_one_letter_code
_entity_poly.pdbx_strand_id
1 'polypeptide(L)'
;HLVESDPNHFASQLVQTFIHFDVTEHRRDEENARLLAELVRARGLQLDGCFSYWDDCLVLTALLCQELGLPCSPPAAMRLAKQKSCTQLHLLRCHGPPWPAPSLHAVPCCPLESEADVEKAVHQVPLP
;
A
#
# COMPACT_ATOMS: atom_id res chain seq x y z
N HIS A 1 9.55 8.79 14.91
CA HIS A 1 9.62 9.87 13.90
C HIS A 1 8.34 9.84 13.08
N LEU A 2 7.81 10.98 12.63
CA LEU A 2 6.57 11.06 11.85
C LEU A 2 6.83 11.80 10.53
N VAL A 3 6.25 11.27 9.46
CA VAL A 3 6.14 11.94 8.16
C VAL A 3 4.67 12.32 7.98
N GLU A 4 4.40 13.58 7.68
CA GLU A 4 3.02 14.09 7.58
C GLU A 4 2.94 15.28 6.61
N SER A 5 1.83 15.38 5.89
CA SER A 5 1.57 16.42 4.90
C SER A 5 1.02 17.70 5.52
N ASP A 6 0.29 17.64 6.63
CA ASP A 6 -0.10 18.86 7.36
C ASP A 6 1.05 19.34 8.27
N PRO A 7 1.71 20.49 7.97
CA PRO A 7 2.78 21.01 8.81
C PRO A 7 2.31 21.44 10.21
N ASN A 8 1.01 21.64 10.40
CA ASN A 8 0.40 22.02 11.67
C ASN A 8 -0.21 20.84 12.43
N HIS A 9 0.01 19.61 11.96
CA HIS A 9 -0.56 18.42 12.57
C HIS A 9 -0.15 18.31 14.05
N PHE A 10 -1.12 18.05 14.94
CA PHE A 10 -0.92 18.08 16.40
C PHE A 10 0.21 17.14 16.86
N ALA A 11 0.38 16.01 16.18
CA ALA A 11 1.40 15.03 16.52
C ALA A 11 2.83 15.54 16.31
N SER A 12 3.04 16.65 15.59
CA SER A 12 4.35 17.31 15.46
C SER A 12 4.97 17.65 16.83
N GLN A 13 4.15 17.91 17.84
CA GLN A 13 4.60 18.20 19.21
C GLN A 13 4.79 16.94 20.07
N LEU A 14 4.33 15.78 19.59
CA LEU A 14 4.32 14.52 20.34
C LEU A 14 5.45 13.56 19.92
N VAL A 15 6.09 13.82 18.79
CA VAL A 15 7.12 12.94 18.22
C VAL A 15 8.51 13.54 18.32
N GLN A 16 9.52 12.68 18.43
CA GLN A 16 10.92 13.11 18.51
C GLN A 16 11.41 13.85 17.25
N THR A 17 10.89 13.49 16.07
CA THR A 17 11.22 14.19 14.82
C THR A 17 10.01 14.18 13.91
N PHE A 18 9.73 15.34 13.34
CA PHE A 18 8.68 15.56 12.36
C PHE A 18 9.31 15.89 10.99
N ILE A 19 8.82 15.24 9.95
CA ILE A 19 9.20 15.46 8.55
C ILE A 19 7.93 15.90 7.83
N HIS A 20 7.85 17.19 7.51
CA HIS A 20 6.81 17.66 6.61
C HIS A 20 7.12 17.18 5.19
N PHE A 21 6.22 16.38 4.61
CA PHE A 21 6.35 15.84 3.26
C PHE A 21 4.95 15.57 2.68
N ASP A 22 4.72 16.03 1.46
CA ASP A 22 3.47 15.76 0.75
C ASP A 22 3.43 14.30 0.27
N VAL A 23 2.55 13.50 0.87
CA VAL A 23 2.35 12.08 0.53
C VAL A 23 1.02 11.84 -0.19
N THR A 24 0.33 12.90 -0.64
CA THR A 24 -1.03 12.79 -1.22
C THR A 24 -1.04 12.27 -2.66
N GLU A 25 0.03 12.48 -3.42
CA GLU A 25 0.15 12.01 -4.81
C GLU A 25 0.81 10.63 -4.89
N HIS A 26 -0.03 9.58 -4.83
CA HIS A 26 0.43 8.19 -4.82
C HIS A 26 1.00 7.68 -6.14
N ARG A 27 0.81 8.38 -7.26
CA ARG A 27 1.46 8.00 -8.54
C ARG A 27 2.97 8.24 -8.50
N ARG A 28 3.45 8.96 -7.50
CA ARG A 28 4.86 9.29 -7.28
C ARG A 28 5.48 8.53 -6.12
N ASP A 29 4.83 7.50 -5.60
CA ASP A 29 5.30 6.76 -4.41
C ASP A 29 6.76 6.28 -4.54
N GLU A 30 7.22 5.86 -5.72
CA GLU A 30 8.62 5.46 -5.96
C GLU A 30 9.62 6.63 -5.88
N GLU A 31 9.21 7.81 -6.34
CA GLU A 31 10.02 9.04 -6.19
C GLU A 31 10.00 9.51 -4.74
N ASN A 32 8.81 9.56 -4.14
CA ASN A 32 8.58 9.95 -2.76
C ASN A 32 9.36 9.08 -1.78
N ALA A 33 9.39 7.75 -1.98
CA ALA A 33 10.16 6.83 -1.16
C ALA A 33 11.67 7.13 -1.20
N ARG A 34 12.22 7.40 -2.39
CA ARG A 34 13.65 7.75 -2.55
C ARG A 34 13.97 9.06 -1.84
N LEU A 35 13.16 10.10 -2.05
CA LEU A 35 13.33 11.41 -1.41
C LEU A 35 13.22 11.31 0.12
N LEU A 36 12.24 10.56 0.63
CA LEU A 36 12.09 10.31 2.06
C LEU A 36 13.29 9.53 2.63
N ALA A 37 13.79 8.52 1.92
CA ALA A 37 14.97 7.78 2.34
C ALA A 37 16.22 8.67 2.42
N GLU A 38 16.39 9.58 1.45
CA GLU A 38 17.45 10.60 1.50
C GLU A 38 17.30 11.53 2.70
N LEU A 39 16.08 12.01 2.99
CA LEU A 39 15.81 12.86 4.17
C LEU A 39 16.10 12.12 5.48
N VAL A 40 15.72 10.84 5.59
CA VAL A 40 16.02 9.99 6.75
C VAL A 40 17.52 9.85 6.95
N ARG A 41 18.26 9.53 5.88
CA ARG A 41 19.73 9.38 5.91
C ARG A 41 20.44 10.70 6.22
N ALA A 42 20.02 11.80 5.59
CA ALA A 42 20.60 13.12 5.80
C ALA A 42 20.42 13.63 7.24
N ARG A 43 19.31 13.25 7.89
CA ARG A 43 19.05 13.55 9.30
C ARG A 43 19.70 12.55 10.27
N GLY A 44 20.41 11.53 9.77
CA GLY A 44 21.07 10.51 10.58
C GLY A 44 20.10 9.67 11.42
N LEU A 45 18.85 9.52 10.98
CA LEU A 45 17.85 8.77 11.74
C LEU A 45 18.11 7.27 11.62
N GLN A 46 18.16 6.58 12.75
CA GLN A 46 18.23 5.12 12.82
C GLN A 46 16.83 4.58 13.05
N LEU A 47 16.32 3.81 12.09
CA LEU A 47 14.97 3.25 12.12
C LEU A 47 15.08 1.73 12.16
N ASP A 48 14.30 1.08 13.03
CA ASP A 48 14.17 -0.38 13.05
C ASP A 48 12.97 -0.87 12.21
N GLY A 49 12.09 0.06 11.81
CA GLY A 49 10.90 -0.23 11.03
C GLY A 49 10.15 1.03 10.61
N CYS A 50 9.18 0.85 9.72
CA CYS A 50 8.29 1.90 9.25
C CYS A 50 6.90 1.31 9.01
N PHE A 51 5.85 2.06 9.33
CA PHE A 51 4.46 1.69 9.11
C PHE A 51 3.64 2.92 8.69
N SER A 52 2.53 2.71 7.98
CA SER A 52 1.51 3.73 7.76
C SER A 52 0.32 3.50 8.71
N TYR A 53 -0.31 4.58 9.14
CA TYR A 53 -1.56 4.49 9.91
C TYR A 53 -2.77 4.31 8.99
N TRP A 54 -2.77 4.99 7.85
CA TRP A 54 -3.80 4.88 6.82
C TRP A 54 -3.36 3.97 5.67
N ASP A 55 -4.34 3.35 5.01
CA ASP A 55 -4.15 2.41 3.91
C ASP A 55 -3.59 3.09 2.65
N ASP A 56 -3.87 4.38 2.48
CA ASP A 56 -3.40 5.19 1.35
C ASP A 56 -1.88 5.11 1.15
N CYS A 57 -1.11 5.13 2.24
CA CYS A 57 0.35 5.15 2.20
C CYS A 57 1.01 3.76 2.28
N LEU A 58 0.26 2.65 2.26
CA LEU A 58 0.83 1.30 2.43
C LEU A 58 1.94 0.98 1.42
N VAL A 59 1.74 1.38 0.16
CA VAL A 59 2.72 1.14 -0.91
C VAL A 59 3.96 1.99 -0.71
N LEU A 60 3.80 3.28 -0.39
CA LEU A 60 4.89 4.18 -0.04
C LEU A 60 5.71 3.66 1.15
N THR A 61 5.05 3.17 2.21
CA THR A 61 5.71 2.58 3.37
C THR A 61 6.57 1.38 3.00
N ALA A 62 6.06 0.46 2.16
CA ALA A 62 6.83 -0.70 1.73
C ALA A 62 8.02 -0.32 0.85
N LEU A 63 7.84 0.68 -0.04
CA LEU A 63 8.93 1.21 -0.86
C LEU A 63 10.00 1.87 0.01
N LEU A 64 9.61 2.69 0.98
CA LEU A 64 10.54 3.32 1.91
C LEU A 64 11.30 2.28 2.75
N CYS A 65 10.62 1.24 3.23
CA CYS A 65 11.28 0.12 3.90
C CYS A 65 12.31 -0.54 2.98
N GLN A 66 11.97 -0.80 1.72
CA GLN A 66 12.89 -1.37 0.74
C GLN A 66 14.11 -0.47 0.52
N GLU A 67 13.91 0.84 0.34
CA GLU A 67 14.99 1.82 0.18
C GLU A 67 15.93 1.86 1.39
N LEU A 68 15.38 1.73 2.59
CA LEU A 68 16.13 1.79 3.85
C LEU A 68 16.65 0.43 4.34
N GLY A 69 16.33 -0.67 3.64
CA GLY A 69 16.70 -2.03 4.06
C GLY A 69 15.97 -2.51 5.33
N LEU A 70 14.78 -1.97 5.59
CA LEU A 70 13.96 -2.31 6.76
C LEU A 70 13.07 -3.53 6.49
N PRO A 71 12.73 -4.33 7.54
CA PRO A 71 11.78 -5.42 7.40
C PRO A 71 10.39 -4.93 6.98
N CYS A 72 9.88 -5.43 5.85
CA CYS A 72 8.51 -5.16 5.40
C CYS A 72 8.07 -6.22 4.38
N SER A 73 6.77 -6.28 4.10
CA SER A 73 6.30 -7.03 2.93
C SER A 73 6.75 -6.34 1.64
N PRO A 74 6.98 -7.09 0.54
CA PRO A 74 7.40 -6.50 -0.73
C PRO A 74 6.39 -5.48 -1.28
N PRO A 75 6.84 -4.38 -1.94
CA PRO A 75 5.94 -3.40 -2.54
C PRO A 75 4.92 -4.00 -3.52
N ALA A 76 5.28 -5.04 -4.25
CA ALA A 76 4.38 -5.74 -5.16
C ALA A 76 3.19 -6.40 -4.41
N ALA A 77 3.44 -6.97 -3.22
CA ALA A 77 2.39 -7.55 -2.39
C ALA A 77 1.45 -6.46 -1.83
N MET A 78 2.01 -5.32 -1.43
CA MET A 78 1.22 -4.19 -0.94
C MET A 78 0.36 -3.55 -2.04
N ARG A 79 0.88 -3.44 -3.27
CA ARG A 79 0.09 -2.99 -4.44
C ARG A 79 -1.08 -3.91 -4.73
N LEU A 80 -0.84 -5.22 -4.67
CA LEU A 80 -1.89 -6.21 -4.86
C LEU A 80 -2.97 -6.08 -3.78
N ALA A 81 -2.56 -6.01 -2.51
CA ALA A 81 -3.45 -5.88 -1.35
C ALA A 81 -4.27 -4.59 -1.35
N LYS A 82 -3.71 -3.47 -1.82
CA LYS A 82 -4.41 -2.17 -1.92
C LYS A 82 -5.61 -2.22 -2.87
N GLN A 83 -5.57 -3.09 -3.89
CA GLN A 83 -6.62 -3.20 -4.89
C GLN A 83 -7.56 -4.38 -4.55
N LYS A 84 -8.78 -4.06 -4.10
CA LYS A 84 -9.78 -5.06 -3.70
C LYS A 84 -10.01 -6.12 -4.78
N SER A 85 -10.30 -5.73 -6.02
CA SER A 85 -10.56 -6.67 -7.13
C SER A 85 -9.36 -7.56 -7.44
N CYS A 86 -8.14 -6.99 -7.50
CA CYS A 86 -6.90 -7.75 -7.71
C CYS A 86 -6.60 -8.71 -6.57
N THR A 87 -6.85 -8.31 -5.32
CA THR A 87 -6.75 -9.18 -4.16
C THR A 87 -7.69 -10.37 -4.29
N GLN A 88 -8.97 -10.13 -4.59
CA GLN A 88 -9.96 -11.19 -4.78
C GLN A 88 -9.54 -12.18 -5.88
N LEU A 89 -9.11 -11.67 -7.03
CA LEU A 89 -8.61 -12.48 -8.15
C LEU A 89 -7.34 -13.26 -7.79
N HIS A 90 -6.44 -12.69 -7.00
CA HIS A 90 -5.26 -13.37 -6.52
C HIS A 90 -5.62 -14.53 -5.59
N LEU A 91 -6.48 -14.28 -4.60
CA LEU A 91 -6.93 -15.29 -3.63
C LEU A 91 -7.65 -16.47 -4.30
N LEU A 92 -8.41 -16.23 -5.37
CA LEU A 92 -9.04 -17.30 -6.17
C LEU A 92 -8.02 -18.23 -6.86
N ARG A 93 -6.84 -17.72 -7.20
CA ARG A 93 -5.76 -18.45 -7.88
C ARG A 93 -4.74 -19.05 -6.92
N CYS A 94 -4.77 -18.67 -5.65
CA CYS A 94 -3.88 -19.19 -4.63
C CYS A 94 -4.23 -20.65 -4.31
N HIS A 95 -3.27 -21.55 -4.50
CA HIS A 95 -3.35 -22.95 -4.08
C HIS A 95 -2.32 -23.20 -2.98
N GLY A 96 -2.75 -23.68 -1.80
CA GLY A 96 -1.81 -24.00 -0.72
C GLY A 96 -2.47 -24.60 0.54
N PRO A 97 -1.72 -25.40 1.33
CA PRO A 97 -2.16 -25.92 2.64
C PRO A 97 -1.82 -24.97 3.81
N PRO A 98 -2.37 -25.15 5.05
CA PRO A 98 -3.55 -25.93 5.42
C PRO A 98 -4.61 -25.02 6.11
N TRP A 99 -5.76 -24.88 5.44
CA TRP A 99 -7.03 -24.42 6.00
C TRP A 99 -7.27 -22.93 6.28
N PRO A 100 -8.49 -22.48 5.94
CA PRO A 100 -9.23 -22.81 4.70
C PRO A 100 -8.48 -22.28 3.47
N ALA A 101 -8.74 -22.87 2.30
CA ALA A 101 -8.20 -22.33 1.04
C ALA A 101 -8.65 -20.85 0.89
N PRO A 102 -7.74 -19.90 0.61
CA PRO A 102 -8.11 -18.49 0.56
C PRO A 102 -9.21 -18.17 -0.46
N SER A 103 -9.33 -18.99 -1.51
CA SER A 103 -10.40 -18.93 -2.50
C SER A 103 -11.80 -19.09 -1.90
N LEU A 104 -11.96 -19.75 -0.75
CA LEU A 104 -13.26 -19.86 -0.05
C LEU A 104 -13.74 -18.53 0.52
N HIS A 105 -12.84 -17.57 0.71
CA HIS A 105 -13.14 -16.22 1.19
C HIS A 105 -13.05 -15.18 0.09
N ALA A 106 -12.89 -15.62 -1.16
CA ALA A 106 -12.78 -14.76 -2.31
C ALA A 106 -13.98 -14.90 -3.24
N VAL A 107 -14.32 -13.82 -3.93
CA VAL A 107 -15.41 -13.77 -4.90
C VAL A 107 -14.87 -13.49 -6.30
N PRO A 108 -15.44 -14.10 -7.36
CA PRO A 108 -15.14 -13.70 -8.73
C PRO A 108 -15.34 -12.19 -8.90
N CYS A 109 -14.36 -11.53 -9.51
CA CYS A 109 -14.37 -10.09 -9.73
C CYS A 109 -13.95 -9.80 -11.17
N CYS A 110 -14.57 -8.80 -11.79
CA CYS A 110 -14.15 -8.28 -13.09
C CYS A 110 -13.71 -6.81 -12.89
N PRO A 111 -12.42 -6.47 -13.02
CA PRO A 111 -11.97 -5.08 -13.01
C PRO A 111 -12.57 -4.35 -14.22
N LEU A 112 -13.09 -3.16 -13.99
CA LEU A 112 -13.66 -2.31 -15.04
C LEU A 112 -12.73 -1.13 -15.27
N GLU A 113 -12.25 -0.96 -16.49
CA GLU A 113 -11.47 0.21 -16.89
C GLU A 113 -12.31 1.19 -17.71
N SER A 114 -13.42 0.69 -18.29
CA SER A 114 -14.34 1.45 -19.12
C SER A 114 -15.79 0.98 -18.93
N GLU A 115 -16.73 1.80 -19.41
CA GLU A 115 -18.16 1.43 -19.42
C GLU A 115 -18.44 0.16 -20.24
N ALA A 116 -17.68 -0.07 -21.31
CA ALA A 116 -17.81 -1.26 -22.15
C ALA A 116 -17.45 -2.57 -21.42
N ASP A 117 -16.71 -2.50 -20.31
CA ASP A 117 -16.38 -3.67 -19.51
C ASP A 117 -17.56 -4.15 -18.66
N VAL A 118 -18.56 -3.29 -18.42
CA VAL A 118 -19.77 -3.63 -17.65
C VAL A 118 -20.54 -4.74 -18.36
N GLU A 119 -20.74 -4.63 -19.67
CA GLU A 119 -21.45 -5.64 -20.47
C GLU A 119 -20.74 -7.01 -20.39
N LYS A 120 -19.40 -7.02 -20.42
CA LYS A 120 -18.61 -8.25 -20.27
C LYS A 120 -18.71 -8.80 -18.85
N ALA A 121 -18.74 -7.93 -17.84
CA ALA A 121 -18.80 -8.32 -16.44
C ALA A 121 -20.12 -9.01 -16.06
N VAL A 122 -21.24 -8.59 -16.67
CA VAL A 122 -22.57 -9.23 -16.49
C VAL A 122 -22.54 -10.73 -16.83
N HIS A 123 -21.67 -11.14 -17.76
CA HIS A 123 -21.52 -12.54 -18.14
C HIS A 123 -20.48 -13.32 -17.32
N GLN A 124 -19.66 -12.63 -16.52
CA GLN A 124 -18.53 -13.22 -15.79
C GLN A 124 -18.77 -13.32 -14.27
N VAL A 125 -19.64 -12.47 -13.73
CA VAL A 125 -19.95 -12.42 -12.30
C VAL A 125 -21.44 -12.67 -12.11
N PRO A 126 -21.86 -13.56 -11.18
CA PRO A 126 -23.27 -13.80 -10.90
C PRO A 126 -23.98 -12.50 -10.49
N LEU A 127 -25.18 -12.28 -11.04
CA LEU A 127 -26.05 -11.20 -10.61
C LEU A 127 -26.71 -11.54 -9.25
N PRO A 128 -26.95 -10.55 -8.38
CA PRO A 128 -27.66 -10.74 -7.11
C PRO A 128 -29.13 -11.14 -7.31
#